data_AF-V5RK08-F1
#
_entry.id   AF-V5RK08-F1
#
_cell.length_a   1.000
_cell.length_b   1.000
_cell.length_c   1.000
_cell.angle_alpha   90.00
_cell.angle_beta   90.00
_cell.angle_gamma   90.00
#
_symmetry.space_group_name_H-M   'P 1'
#
loop_
_entity.id
_entity.type
_entity.pdbx_description
1 polymer ?
#
loop_
_entity_poly.entity_id
_entity_poly.type
_entity_poly.pdbx_seq_one_letter_code
_entity_poly.pdbx_strand_id
1 'polypeptide(L)'
;MAERITLRDIVAINDALTHKSYESRNEFLTYVDVIGEYLDETFFKQDAIIERLVHYCEKSARYLNIQITKNENIKLTIKHIADYIKICKKALEKALYSDRDIFDFKIFVEIKSIVRYFLEKTYEYSSLSDYKTLFGINTVEFHQQNETFKYLYTVFDKFTYIARHLNDKYYKNIKSDYNENGLKFFVDFPKDIGFLTNSLIDHEKLTICIETITISKAWHYIRRLRNVLEHDFADPSFKYNISFSIDLLFIIVGRIMIALNKYLKPERQLIETLEKLKEKGETVKE
;
A
#
# COMPACT_ATOMS: atom_id res chain seq x y z
N MET A 1 28.86 8.26 4.35
CA MET A 1 27.89 7.16 4.57
C MET A 1 26.71 7.79 5.30
N ALA A 2 25.52 7.79 4.72
CA ALA A 2 24.33 8.27 5.42
C ALA A 2 24.02 7.32 6.60
N GLU A 3 23.63 7.86 7.75
CA GLU A 3 23.22 7.05 8.90
C GLU A 3 22.02 6.18 8.53
N ARG A 4 22.03 4.91 8.95
CA ARG A 4 20.96 3.95 8.66
C ARG A 4 19.74 4.29 9.53
N ILE A 5 18.59 4.53 8.91
CA ILE A 5 17.32 4.76 9.63
C ILE A 5 16.95 3.51 10.44
N THR A 6 16.59 3.72 11.70
CA THR A 6 16.27 2.69 12.69
C THR A 6 14.82 2.77 13.15
N LEU A 7 14.34 1.73 13.85
CA LEU A 7 13.00 1.74 14.46
C LEU A 7 12.85 2.88 15.48
N ARG A 8 13.93 3.28 16.17
CA ARG A 8 13.89 4.39 17.14
C ARG A 8 13.56 5.71 16.46
N ASP A 9 14.10 5.93 15.26
CA ASP A 9 13.81 7.12 14.47
C ASP A 9 12.33 7.16 14.08
N ILE A 10 11.75 6.02 13.70
CA ILE A 10 10.32 5.92 13.40
C ILE A 10 9.43 6.12 14.63
N VAL A 11 9.88 5.70 15.81
CA VAL A 11 9.17 6.00 17.07
C VAL A 11 9.21 7.50 17.37
N ALA A 12 10.38 8.13 17.25
CA ALA A 12 10.52 9.57 17.46
C ALA A 12 9.67 10.38 16.47
N ILE A 13 9.67 9.98 15.19
CA ILE A 13 8.81 10.59 14.16
C ILE A 13 7.33 10.42 14.50
N ASN A 14 6.91 9.23 14.94
CA ASN A 14 5.53 9.00 15.39
C ASN A 14 5.11 9.98 16.49
N ASP A 15 5.97 10.19 17.48
CA ASP A 15 5.69 11.11 18.58
C ASP A 15 5.61 12.55 18.06
N ALA A 16 6.54 12.97 17.21
CA ALA A 16 6.54 14.30 16.61
C ALA A 16 5.28 14.56 15.76
N LEU A 17 4.86 13.60 14.93
CA LEU A 17 3.66 13.70 14.11
C LEU A 17 2.37 13.67 14.95
N THR A 18 2.36 12.95 16.07
CA THR A 18 1.22 12.89 16.99
C THR A 18 1.02 14.22 17.71
N HIS A 19 2.11 14.83 18.17
CA HIS A 19 2.09 16.10 18.91
C HIS A 19 2.17 17.34 18.00
N LYS A 20 2.30 17.15 16.69
CA LYS A 20 2.52 18.22 15.70
C LYS A 20 3.70 19.12 16.08
N SER A 21 4.77 18.52 16.59
CA SER A 21 5.95 19.24 17.08
C SER A 21 7.00 19.48 15.98
N TYR A 22 6.58 19.56 14.73
CA TYR A 22 7.43 19.94 13.59
C TYR A 22 7.31 21.45 13.32
N GLU A 23 8.41 22.10 13.02
CA GLU A 23 8.54 23.54 12.84
C GLU A 23 8.03 24.01 11.47
N SER A 24 7.99 23.12 10.48
CA SER A 24 7.60 23.47 9.12
C SER A 24 6.98 22.32 8.32
N ARG A 25 6.29 22.68 7.23
CA ARG A 25 5.80 21.71 6.24
C ARG A 25 6.93 20.90 5.62
N ASN A 26 8.10 21.50 5.41
CA ASN A 26 9.25 20.79 4.84
C ASN A 26 9.76 19.73 5.81
N GLU A 27 9.81 20.02 7.10
CA GLU A 27 10.18 19.03 8.12
C GLU A 27 9.18 17.87 8.16
N PHE A 28 7.87 18.17 8.10
CA PHE A 28 6.84 17.15 7.98
C PHE A 28 7.08 16.25 6.76
N LEU A 29 7.35 16.82 5.58
CA LEU A 29 7.62 16.05 4.36
C LEU A 29 8.89 15.20 4.48
N THR A 30 9.93 15.71 5.15
CA THR A 30 11.13 14.93 5.48
C THR A 30 10.79 13.72 6.36
N TYR A 31 9.91 13.86 7.34
CA TYR A 31 9.44 12.72 8.14
C TYR A 31 8.69 11.69 7.30
N VAL A 32 7.83 12.13 6.38
CA VAL A 32 7.13 11.24 5.45
C VAL A 32 8.13 10.48 4.57
N ASP A 33 9.19 11.13 4.11
CA ASP A 33 10.26 10.52 3.33
C ASP A 33 11.03 9.47 4.13
N VAL A 34 11.44 9.79 5.36
CA VAL A 34 12.13 8.85 6.26
C VAL A 34 11.27 7.62 6.55
N ILE A 35 9.95 7.80 6.75
CA ILE A 35 9.00 6.68 6.88
C ILE A 35 9.03 5.82 5.61
N GLY A 36 8.93 6.42 4.43
CA GLY A 36 8.96 5.70 3.15
C GLY A 36 10.23 4.88 2.96
N GLU A 37 11.40 5.48 3.22
CA GLU A 37 12.70 4.81 3.11
C GLU A 37 12.83 3.65 4.10
N TYR A 38 12.38 3.84 5.34
CA TYR A 38 12.42 2.79 6.34
C TYR A 38 11.53 1.59 5.96
N LEU A 39 10.35 1.84 5.38
CA LEU A 39 9.46 0.79 4.88
C LEU A 39 10.11 0.00 3.74
N ASP A 40 10.79 0.70 2.82
CA ASP A 40 11.50 0.07 1.71
C ASP A 40 12.60 -0.87 2.22
N GLU A 41 13.42 -0.40 3.16
CA GLU A 41 14.47 -1.21 3.77
C GLU A 41 13.93 -2.37 4.61
N THR A 42 12.81 -2.19 5.28
CA THR A 42 12.29 -3.15 6.28
C THR A 42 11.39 -4.23 5.67
N PHE A 43 10.51 -3.86 4.72
CA PHE A 43 9.50 -4.77 4.17
C PHE A 43 9.76 -5.17 2.71
N PHE A 44 10.40 -4.31 1.91
CA PHE A 44 10.50 -4.54 0.46
C PHE A 44 11.87 -5.04 0.01
N LYS A 45 12.94 -4.68 0.72
CA LYS A 45 14.32 -5.10 0.43
C LYS A 45 14.84 -6.22 1.34
N GLN A 46 14.20 -6.44 2.48
CA GLN A 46 14.59 -7.49 3.44
C GLN A 46 13.51 -8.55 3.56
N ASP A 47 13.95 -9.81 3.54
CA ASP A 47 13.04 -10.96 3.57
C ASP A 47 12.68 -11.45 4.98
N ALA A 48 13.40 -11.01 6.01
CA ALA A 48 13.32 -11.59 7.36
C ALA A 48 11.93 -11.48 8.01
N ILE A 49 11.22 -10.36 7.81
CA ILE A 49 9.84 -10.20 8.30
C ILE A 49 8.91 -11.14 7.53
N ILE A 50 9.07 -11.23 6.21
CA ILE A 50 8.20 -12.03 5.35
C ILE A 50 8.40 -13.53 5.60
N GLU A 51 9.64 -13.97 5.82
CA GLU A 51 9.96 -15.33 6.27
C GLU A 51 9.12 -15.69 7.50
N ARG A 52 9.07 -14.77 8.48
CA ARG A 52 8.33 -15.00 9.72
C ARG A 52 6.82 -15.00 9.52
N LEU A 53 6.31 -14.17 8.62
CA LEU A 53 4.89 -14.14 8.26
C LEU A 53 4.46 -15.40 7.50
N VAL A 54 5.30 -15.94 6.61
CA VAL A 54 5.05 -17.22 5.94
C VAL A 54 4.93 -18.34 6.97
N HIS A 55 5.89 -18.43 7.90
CA HIS A 55 5.84 -19.44 8.96
C HIS A 55 4.62 -19.27 9.89
N TYR A 56 4.19 -18.04 10.14
CA TYR A 56 2.95 -17.77 10.88
C TYR A 56 1.72 -18.26 10.11
N CYS A 57 1.64 -18.01 8.80
CA CYS A 57 0.54 -18.51 7.96
C CYS A 57 0.48 -20.04 7.93
N GLU A 58 1.63 -20.72 7.86
CA GLU A 58 1.69 -22.18 7.89
C GLU A 58 1.13 -22.75 9.20
N LYS A 59 1.36 -22.08 10.34
CA LYS A 59 0.73 -22.45 11.62
C LYS A 59 -0.79 -22.29 11.62
N SER A 60 -1.31 -21.43 10.75
CA SER A 60 -2.75 -21.26 10.50
C SER A 60 -3.26 -22.13 9.35
N ALA A 61 -2.54 -23.21 8.99
CA ALA A 61 -2.85 -24.11 7.89
C ALA A 61 -2.98 -23.44 6.51
N ARG A 62 -2.30 -22.30 6.31
CA ARG A 62 -2.22 -21.59 5.02
C ARG A 62 -0.83 -21.73 4.44
N TYR A 63 -0.69 -22.57 3.42
CA TYR A 63 0.56 -22.81 2.74
C TYR A 63 0.64 -21.96 1.47
N LEU A 64 1.49 -20.93 1.49
CA LEU A 64 1.59 -19.95 0.39
C LEU A 64 2.61 -20.35 -0.70
N ASN A 65 3.38 -21.42 -0.47
CA ASN A 65 4.45 -21.92 -1.34
C ASN A 65 5.40 -20.80 -1.81
N ILE A 66 6.03 -20.12 -0.85
CA ILE A 66 6.98 -19.02 -1.10
C ILE A 66 8.34 -19.46 -0.60
N GLN A 67 9.31 -19.56 -1.51
CA GLN A 67 10.69 -19.81 -1.15
C GLN A 67 11.34 -18.51 -0.67
N ILE A 68 11.79 -18.50 0.58
CA ILE A 68 12.52 -17.42 1.20
C ILE A 68 13.83 -17.99 1.74
N THR A 69 14.96 -17.38 1.36
CA THR A 69 16.25 -17.76 1.89
C THR A 69 16.33 -17.30 3.32
N LYS A 70 16.42 -18.25 4.25
CA LYS A 70 16.51 -17.96 5.67
C LYS A 70 17.77 -17.16 5.96
N ASN A 71 17.61 -16.01 6.61
CA ASN A 71 18.76 -15.25 7.10
C ASN A 71 19.08 -15.69 8.54
N GLU A 72 20.08 -16.57 8.69
CA GLU A 72 20.45 -17.14 9.99
C GLU A 72 20.88 -16.09 11.03
N ASN A 73 21.31 -14.92 10.58
CA ASN A 73 21.77 -13.82 11.43
C ASN A 73 20.61 -13.00 12.03
N ILE A 74 19.38 -13.15 11.55
CA ILE A 74 18.23 -12.36 12.00
C ILE A 74 17.17 -13.27 12.63
N LYS A 75 17.06 -13.25 13.96
CA LYS A 75 16.06 -14.02 14.71
C LYS A 75 14.92 -13.13 15.20
N LEU A 76 13.80 -13.13 14.46
CA LEU A 76 12.60 -12.36 14.81
C LEU A 76 11.55 -13.23 15.52
N THR A 77 11.09 -12.79 16.69
CA THR A 77 9.92 -13.38 17.36
C THR A 77 8.63 -12.85 16.74
N ILE A 78 7.49 -13.52 16.95
CA ILE A 78 6.18 -13.01 16.49
C ILE A 78 5.88 -11.65 17.14
N LYS A 79 6.29 -11.45 18.40
CA LYS A 79 6.16 -10.16 19.08
C LYS A 79 6.93 -9.06 18.37
N HIS A 80 8.18 -9.33 17.94
CA HIS A 80 8.95 -8.36 17.16
C HIS A 80 8.21 -7.98 15.87
N ILE A 81 7.64 -8.94 15.15
CA ILE A 81 6.86 -8.67 13.93
C ILE A 81 5.66 -7.77 14.23
N ALA A 82 4.91 -8.08 15.30
CA ALA A 82 3.78 -7.26 15.72
C ALA A 82 4.20 -5.83 16.06
N ASP A 83 5.30 -5.66 16.78
CA ASP A 83 5.82 -4.34 17.15
C ASP A 83 6.25 -3.54 15.91
N TYR A 84 7.01 -4.16 14.98
CA TYR A 84 7.42 -3.52 13.72
C TYR A 84 6.22 -3.09 12.88
N ILE A 85 5.29 -4.02 12.61
CA ILE A 85 4.10 -3.74 11.79
C ILE A 85 3.25 -2.64 12.43
N LYS A 86 3.00 -2.71 13.75
CA LYS A 86 2.20 -1.72 14.47
C LYS A 86 2.81 -0.32 14.43
N ILE A 87 4.11 -0.21 14.69
CA ILE A 87 4.82 1.09 14.67
C ILE A 87 4.81 1.69 13.26
N CYS A 88 5.09 0.88 12.24
CA CYS A 88 5.10 1.31 10.85
C CYS A 88 3.70 1.69 10.34
N LYS A 89 2.67 0.92 10.69
CA LYS A 89 1.27 1.24 10.38
C LYS A 89 0.85 2.57 11.00
N LYS A 90 1.19 2.79 12.27
CA LYS A 90 0.92 4.07 12.96
C LYS A 90 1.65 5.24 12.30
N ALA A 91 2.92 5.05 11.92
CA ALA A 91 3.69 6.08 11.22
C ALA A 91 3.06 6.45 9.89
N LEU A 92 2.64 5.44 9.11
CA LEU A 92 1.92 5.63 7.86
C LEU A 92 0.58 6.33 8.03
N GLU A 93 -0.22 5.95 9.04
CA GLU A 93 -1.45 6.67 9.35
C GLU A 93 -1.18 8.15 9.58
N LYS A 94 -0.21 8.48 10.44
CA LYS A 94 0.10 9.87 10.75
C LYS A 94 0.64 10.62 9.53
N ALA A 95 1.51 9.98 8.75
CA ALA A 95 1.99 10.54 7.49
C ALA A 95 0.85 10.88 6.52
N LEU A 96 -0.16 10.01 6.40
CA LEU A 96 -1.23 10.16 5.41
C LEU A 96 -2.41 11.04 5.87
N TYR A 97 -2.66 11.12 7.19
CA TYR A 97 -3.91 11.69 7.72
C TYR A 97 -3.73 12.79 8.78
N SER A 98 -2.52 13.06 9.28
CA SER A 98 -2.31 14.16 10.25
C SER A 98 -2.43 15.55 9.63
N ASP A 99 -2.20 15.66 8.33
CA ASP A 99 -2.33 16.88 7.53
C ASP A 99 -3.32 16.65 6.37
N ARG A 100 -4.21 17.61 6.13
CA ARG A 100 -5.25 17.51 5.10
C ARG A 100 -4.68 17.58 3.70
N ASP A 101 -3.55 18.28 3.53
CA ASP A 101 -2.91 18.50 2.25
C ASP A 101 -2.19 17.25 1.70
N ILE A 102 -2.03 16.20 2.52
CA ILE A 102 -1.36 14.97 2.10
C ILE A 102 -2.30 14.08 1.31
N PHE A 103 -1.82 13.66 0.15
CA PHE A 103 -2.56 12.83 -0.78
C PHE A 103 -3.94 13.45 -1.10
N ASP A 104 -3.97 14.78 -1.26
CA ASP A 104 -5.18 15.54 -1.57
C ASP A 104 -5.45 15.55 -3.09
N PHE A 105 -5.64 14.36 -3.65
CA PHE A 105 -5.96 14.20 -5.07
C PHE A 105 -7.45 13.89 -5.24
N LYS A 106 -8.21 14.77 -5.89
CA LYS A 106 -9.66 14.52 -6.10
C LYS A 106 -9.90 13.27 -6.91
N ILE A 107 -9.02 12.98 -7.87
CA ILE A 107 -9.07 11.76 -8.69
C ILE A 107 -8.90 10.49 -7.85
N PHE A 108 -8.30 10.55 -6.66
CA PHE A 108 -8.07 9.40 -5.78
C PHE A 108 -8.82 9.50 -4.44
N VAL A 109 -9.83 10.38 -4.34
CA VAL A 109 -10.59 10.58 -3.10
C VAL A 109 -11.27 9.30 -2.60
N GLU A 110 -11.78 8.48 -3.52
CA GLU A 110 -12.41 7.20 -3.18
C GLU A 110 -11.39 6.24 -2.57
N ILE A 111 -10.19 6.18 -3.14
CA ILE A 111 -9.10 5.34 -2.62
C ILE A 111 -8.70 5.79 -1.21
N LYS A 112 -8.48 7.09 -1.01
CA LYS A 112 -8.16 7.65 0.32
C LYS A 112 -9.24 7.30 1.35
N SER A 113 -10.51 7.36 0.93
CA SER A 113 -11.65 7.03 1.78
C SER A 113 -11.74 5.54 2.12
N ILE A 114 -11.51 4.65 1.16
CA ILE A 114 -11.47 3.19 1.37
C ILE A 114 -10.36 2.83 2.36
N VAL A 115 -9.15 3.35 2.14
CA VAL A 115 -7.99 3.06 2.99
C VAL A 115 -8.23 3.57 4.41
N ARG A 116 -8.80 4.78 4.55
CA ARG A 116 -9.15 5.34 5.85
C ARG A 116 -10.23 4.51 6.57
N TYR A 117 -11.29 4.13 5.87
CA TYR A 117 -12.37 3.31 6.42
C TYR A 117 -11.83 1.99 6.99
N PHE A 118 -11.01 1.26 6.22
CA PHE A 118 -10.46 -0.02 6.70
C PHE A 118 -9.41 0.17 7.80
N LEU A 119 -8.68 1.28 7.81
CA LEU A 119 -7.82 1.62 8.93
C LEU A 119 -8.63 1.83 10.21
N GLU A 120 -9.67 2.66 10.17
CA GLU A 120 -10.57 2.91 11.32
C GLU A 120 -11.23 1.60 11.79
N LYS A 121 -11.68 0.77 10.84
CA LYS A 121 -12.22 -0.57 11.11
C LYS A 121 -11.24 -1.45 11.90
N THR A 122 -9.93 -1.37 11.63
CA THR A 122 -8.94 -2.16 12.40
C THR A 122 -8.81 -1.75 13.86
N TYR A 123 -9.25 -0.55 14.24
CA TYR A 123 -9.28 -0.09 15.63
C TYR A 123 -10.59 -0.43 16.33
N GLU A 124 -11.68 -0.53 15.58
CA GLU A 124 -13.00 -0.90 16.11
C GLU A 124 -13.08 -2.40 16.42
N TYR A 125 -12.52 -3.25 15.58
CA TYR A 125 -12.66 -4.70 15.69
C TYR A 125 -11.37 -5.40 16.11
N SER A 126 -11.41 -6.05 17.28
CA SER A 126 -10.27 -6.80 17.83
C SER A 126 -9.80 -7.93 16.92
N SER A 127 -10.71 -8.57 16.18
CA SER A 127 -10.39 -9.61 15.19
C SER A 127 -9.41 -9.14 14.12
N LEU A 128 -9.38 -7.85 13.80
CA LEU A 128 -8.50 -7.27 12.77
C LEU A 128 -7.12 -6.88 13.32
N SER A 129 -6.94 -6.84 14.64
CA SER A 129 -5.69 -6.44 15.31
C SER A 129 -5.08 -7.56 16.18
N ASP A 130 -5.88 -8.54 16.58
CA ASP A 130 -5.44 -9.69 17.36
C ASP A 130 -4.79 -10.74 16.45
N TYR A 131 -3.46 -10.85 16.55
CA TYR A 131 -2.66 -11.84 15.85
C TYR A 131 -2.47 -13.15 16.63
N LYS A 132 -3.07 -13.30 17.82
CA LYS A 132 -2.91 -14.50 18.66
C LYS A 132 -4.06 -15.48 18.49
N THR A 133 -5.29 -14.98 18.38
CA THR A 133 -6.48 -15.83 18.31
C THR A 133 -6.68 -16.37 16.90
N LEU A 134 -6.89 -17.69 16.76
CA LEU A 134 -7.26 -18.30 15.48
C LEU A 134 -8.77 -18.49 15.41
N PHE A 135 -9.36 -18.17 14.27
CA PHE A 135 -10.80 -18.15 14.05
C PHE A 135 -11.24 -19.27 13.09
N GLY A 136 -12.31 -19.99 13.43
CA GLY A 136 -12.88 -21.03 12.57
C GLY A 136 -13.68 -20.42 11.41
N ILE A 137 -13.86 -21.16 10.32
CA ILE A 137 -14.48 -20.62 9.09
C ILE A 137 -15.93 -20.13 9.27
N ASN A 138 -16.64 -20.63 10.28
CA ASN A 138 -18.05 -20.28 10.57
C ASN A 138 -18.17 -19.08 11.53
N THR A 139 -17.07 -18.41 11.86
CA THR A 139 -17.04 -17.30 12.81
C THR A 139 -17.10 -15.95 12.10
N VAL A 140 -17.70 -14.96 12.74
CA VAL A 140 -17.80 -13.60 12.20
C VAL A 140 -16.42 -13.00 11.97
N GLU A 141 -15.49 -13.27 12.88
CA GLU A 141 -14.12 -12.76 12.87
C GLU A 141 -13.34 -13.26 11.65
N PHE A 142 -13.50 -14.53 11.28
CA PHE A 142 -12.90 -15.08 10.06
C PHE A 142 -13.41 -14.36 8.81
N HIS A 143 -14.73 -14.20 8.69
CA HIS A 143 -15.32 -13.52 7.54
C HIS A 143 -14.94 -12.05 7.49
N GLN A 144 -14.87 -11.38 8.65
CA GLN A 144 -14.46 -10.00 8.79
C GLN A 144 -13.00 -9.77 8.34
N GLN A 145 -12.08 -10.65 8.72
CA GLN A 145 -10.70 -10.58 8.26
C GLN A 145 -10.62 -10.74 6.73
N ASN A 146 -11.30 -11.75 6.17
CA ASN A 146 -11.27 -12.01 4.72
C ASN A 146 -11.89 -10.88 3.91
N GLU A 147 -13.03 -10.35 4.38
CA GLU A 147 -13.72 -9.22 3.78
C GLU A 147 -12.83 -7.97 3.78
N THR A 148 -12.26 -7.63 4.93
CA THR A 148 -11.34 -6.49 5.07
C THR A 148 -10.15 -6.60 4.15
N PHE A 149 -9.52 -7.79 4.08
CA PHE A 149 -8.41 -8.03 3.16
C PHE A 149 -8.80 -7.85 1.70
N LYS A 150 -9.91 -8.46 1.26
CA LYS A 150 -10.36 -8.42 -0.13
C LYS A 150 -10.71 -7.00 -0.57
N TYR A 151 -11.48 -6.27 0.23
CA TYR A 151 -11.85 -4.90 -0.13
C TYR A 151 -10.67 -3.94 -0.09
N LEU A 152 -9.76 -4.04 0.89
CA LEU A 152 -8.54 -3.23 0.87
C LEU A 152 -7.68 -3.53 -0.36
N TYR A 153 -7.62 -4.79 -0.82
CA TYR A 153 -6.88 -5.18 -2.02
C TYR A 153 -7.45 -4.54 -3.29
N THR A 154 -8.76 -4.29 -3.37
CA THR A 154 -9.40 -3.66 -4.55
C THR A 154 -8.88 -2.25 -4.87
N VAL A 155 -8.16 -1.62 -3.92
CA VAL A 155 -7.50 -0.33 -4.15
C VAL A 155 -6.53 -0.37 -5.33
N PHE A 156 -5.82 -1.50 -5.54
CA PHE A 156 -4.91 -1.64 -6.69
C PHE A 156 -5.67 -1.56 -8.02
N ASP A 157 -6.83 -2.22 -8.10
CA ASP A 157 -7.66 -2.18 -9.31
C ASP A 157 -8.17 -0.76 -9.53
N LYS A 158 -8.66 -0.09 -8.48
CA LYS A 158 -9.12 1.31 -8.56
C LYS A 158 -8.04 2.27 -9.04
N PHE A 159 -6.83 2.17 -8.50
CA PHE A 159 -5.70 2.96 -8.99
C PHE A 159 -5.49 2.77 -10.49
N THR A 160 -5.47 1.51 -10.93
CA THR A 160 -5.23 1.13 -12.32
C THR A 160 -6.33 1.66 -13.24
N TYR A 161 -7.60 1.49 -12.86
CA TYR A 161 -8.74 1.97 -13.63
C TYR A 161 -8.75 3.50 -13.75
N ILE A 162 -8.45 4.22 -12.66
CA ILE A 162 -8.39 5.69 -12.68
C ILE A 162 -7.27 6.15 -13.62
N ALA A 163 -6.04 5.62 -13.45
CA ALA A 163 -4.92 5.97 -14.31
C ALA A 163 -5.23 5.70 -15.79
N ARG A 164 -5.77 4.51 -16.08
CA ARG A 164 -6.16 4.11 -17.44
C ARG A 164 -7.22 5.03 -18.03
N HIS A 165 -8.29 5.31 -17.27
CA HIS A 165 -9.36 6.20 -17.69
C HIS A 165 -8.81 7.58 -18.03
N LEU A 166 -7.98 8.15 -17.15
CA LEU A 166 -7.40 9.47 -17.38
C LEU A 166 -6.46 9.48 -18.59
N ASN A 167 -5.62 8.45 -18.74
CA ASN A 167 -4.69 8.33 -19.86
C ASN A 167 -5.43 8.21 -21.20
N ASP A 168 -6.40 7.30 -21.29
CA ASP A 168 -7.15 7.10 -22.53
C ASP A 168 -7.98 8.34 -22.88
N LYS A 169 -8.68 8.92 -21.90
CA LYS A 169 -9.59 10.05 -22.11
C LYS A 169 -8.86 11.35 -22.45
N TYR A 170 -7.80 11.70 -21.71
CA TYR A 170 -7.17 13.01 -21.82
C TYR A 170 -5.84 12.98 -22.59
N TYR A 171 -5.03 11.94 -22.41
CA TYR A 171 -3.70 11.90 -23.03
C TYR A 171 -3.73 11.28 -24.44
N LYS A 172 -4.41 10.13 -24.61
CA LYS A 172 -4.54 9.44 -25.90
C LYS A 172 -5.74 9.88 -26.73
N ASN A 173 -6.73 10.54 -26.11
CA ASN A 173 -7.98 10.95 -26.75
C ASN A 173 -8.77 9.80 -27.41
N ILE A 174 -8.76 8.62 -26.79
CA ILE A 174 -9.49 7.43 -27.25
C ILE A 174 -10.63 7.07 -26.29
N LYS A 175 -11.68 6.44 -26.81
CA LYS A 175 -12.71 5.84 -25.96
C LYS A 175 -12.11 4.61 -25.30
N SER A 176 -12.12 4.57 -23.97
CA SER A 176 -11.69 3.38 -23.26
C SER A 176 -12.64 2.22 -23.54
N ASP A 177 -12.08 1.09 -23.99
CA ASP A 177 -12.75 -0.19 -23.89
C ASP A 177 -12.29 -0.87 -22.60
N TYR A 178 -13.16 -0.85 -21.59
CA TYR A 178 -12.89 -1.47 -20.30
C TYR A 178 -13.18 -2.98 -20.31
N ASN A 179 -13.80 -3.51 -21.37
CA ASN A 179 -14.17 -4.92 -21.45
C ASN A 179 -13.01 -5.83 -21.89
N GLU A 180 -11.92 -5.26 -22.44
CA GLU A 180 -10.91 -6.07 -23.13
C GLU A 180 -9.64 -6.42 -22.35
N ASN A 181 -9.37 -5.91 -21.13
CA ASN A 181 -8.07 -6.19 -20.51
C ASN A 181 -8.12 -6.52 -19.02
N GLY A 182 -7.48 -7.64 -18.67
CA GLY A 182 -7.08 -7.99 -17.31
C GLY A 182 -5.95 -7.08 -16.83
N LEU A 183 -6.29 -5.80 -16.62
CA LEU A 183 -5.39 -4.76 -16.13
C LEU A 183 -4.70 -5.22 -14.84
N LYS A 184 -3.40 -4.98 -14.74
CA LYS A 184 -2.58 -5.32 -13.59
C LYS A 184 -1.89 -4.06 -13.10
N PHE A 185 -2.16 -3.67 -11.85
CA PHE A 185 -1.58 -2.48 -11.23
C PHE A 185 -0.09 -2.31 -11.50
N PHE A 186 0.74 -3.30 -11.17
CA PHE A 186 2.20 -3.19 -11.30
C PHE A 186 2.73 -3.15 -12.72
N VAL A 187 1.89 -3.39 -13.74
CA VAL A 187 2.27 -3.35 -15.16
C VAL A 187 1.71 -2.08 -15.80
N ASP A 188 0.42 -1.82 -15.61
CA ASP A 188 -0.31 -0.80 -16.37
C ASP A 188 -0.30 0.56 -15.66
N PHE A 189 -0.41 0.58 -14.33
CA PHE A 189 -0.56 1.83 -13.59
C PHE A 189 0.62 2.80 -13.75
N PRO A 190 1.91 2.39 -13.59
CA PRO A 190 3.03 3.32 -13.75
C PRO A 190 3.03 4.01 -15.11
N LYS A 191 2.79 3.23 -16.17
CA LYS A 191 2.72 3.72 -17.55
C LYS A 191 1.56 4.70 -17.74
N ASP A 192 0.38 4.33 -17.27
CA ASP A 192 -0.84 5.11 -17.51
C ASP A 192 -0.89 6.39 -16.66
N ILE A 193 -0.23 6.44 -15.51
CA ILE A 193 -0.20 7.65 -14.65
C ILE A 193 0.93 8.62 -14.99
N GLY A 194 1.91 8.21 -15.81
CA GLY A 194 3.16 8.96 -16.02
C GLY A 194 2.98 10.40 -16.50
N PHE A 195 1.95 10.71 -17.29
CA PHE A 195 1.71 12.07 -17.78
C PHE A 195 1.29 13.08 -16.67
N LEU A 196 0.95 12.58 -15.48
CA LEU A 196 0.56 13.36 -14.31
C LEU A 196 1.70 13.59 -13.31
N THR A 197 2.91 13.12 -13.60
CA THR A 197 4.08 13.31 -12.72
C THR A 197 4.64 14.72 -12.83
N ASN A 198 5.38 15.15 -11.81
CA ASN A 198 6.04 16.46 -11.79
C ASN A 198 7.03 16.63 -12.95
N SER A 199 7.83 15.59 -13.20
CA SER A 199 8.83 15.52 -14.26
C SER A 199 9.03 14.08 -14.74
N LEU A 200 9.85 13.89 -15.78
CA LEU A 200 10.30 12.56 -16.22
C LEU A 200 11.10 11.86 -15.12
N ILE A 201 11.94 12.59 -14.38
CA ILE A 201 12.73 12.05 -13.28
C ILE A 201 11.81 11.55 -12.15
N ASP A 202 10.73 12.28 -11.86
CA ASP A 202 9.76 11.86 -10.85
C ASP A 202 8.94 10.66 -11.31
N HIS A 203 8.67 10.53 -12.61
CA HIS A 203 8.08 9.33 -13.18
C HIS A 203 8.99 8.10 -13.01
N GLU A 204 10.28 8.25 -13.31
CA GLU A 204 11.26 7.16 -13.11
C GLU A 204 11.32 6.75 -11.64
N LYS A 205 11.40 7.71 -10.70
CA LYS A 205 11.41 7.44 -9.26
C LYS A 205 10.13 6.75 -8.77
N LEU A 206 8.97 7.16 -9.27
CA LEU A 206 7.69 6.51 -8.97
C LEU A 206 7.69 5.06 -9.47
N THR A 207 8.15 4.84 -10.70
CA THR A 207 8.24 3.50 -11.30
C THR A 207 9.19 2.60 -10.50
N ILE A 208 10.39 3.08 -10.15
CA ILE A 208 11.35 2.34 -9.31
C ILE A 208 10.75 1.97 -7.94
N CYS A 209 10.00 2.89 -7.33
CA CYS A 209 9.31 2.61 -6.07
C CYS A 209 8.28 1.48 -6.22
N ILE A 210 7.47 1.51 -7.28
CA ILE A 210 6.45 0.48 -7.55
C ILE A 210 7.11 -0.85 -7.90
N GLU A 211 8.18 -0.85 -8.70
CA GLU A 211 8.96 -2.04 -9.04
C GLU A 211 9.58 -2.68 -7.80
N THR A 212 10.18 -1.87 -6.91
CA THR A 212 10.75 -2.35 -5.63
C THR A 212 9.71 -3.09 -4.81
N ILE A 213 8.47 -2.57 -4.73
CA ILE A 213 7.36 -3.27 -4.07
C ILE A 213 7.01 -4.54 -4.85
N THR A 214 6.90 -4.48 -6.18
CA THR A 214 6.49 -5.60 -7.05
C THR A 214 7.37 -6.83 -6.90
N ILE A 215 8.69 -6.63 -6.87
CA ILE A 215 9.66 -7.73 -6.82
C ILE A 215 9.90 -8.23 -5.39
N SER A 216 9.37 -7.52 -4.39
CA SER A 216 9.54 -7.88 -2.99
C SER A 216 8.81 -9.17 -2.61
N LYS A 217 9.37 -9.89 -1.64
CA LYS A 217 8.68 -11.03 -1.03
C LYS A 217 7.39 -10.61 -0.33
N ALA A 218 7.30 -9.38 0.17
CA ALA A 218 6.08 -8.85 0.78
C ALA A 218 4.91 -8.82 -0.19
N TRP A 219 5.13 -8.31 -1.41
CA TRP A 219 4.09 -8.32 -2.43
C TRP A 219 3.72 -9.74 -2.85
N HIS A 220 4.71 -10.60 -3.08
CA HIS A 220 4.45 -12.00 -3.42
C HIS A 220 3.65 -12.72 -2.34
N TYR A 221 3.93 -12.47 -1.07
CA TYR A 221 3.16 -12.96 0.07
C TYR A 221 1.69 -12.55 0.00
N ILE A 222 1.42 -11.25 -0.15
CA ILE A 222 0.05 -10.72 -0.22
C ILE A 222 -0.70 -11.24 -1.45
N ARG A 223 -0.05 -11.29 -2.61
CA ARG A 223 -0.64 -11.82 -3.85
C ARG A 223 -0.99 -13.30 -3.74
N ARG A 224 -0.11 -14.12 -3.16
CA ARG A 224 -0.38 -15.55 -2.94
C ARG A 224 -1.52 -15.75 -1.95
N LEU A 225 -1.54 -14.97 -0.87
CA LEU A 225 -2.62 -15.03 0.10
C LEU A 225 -3.98 -14.67 -0.53
N ARG A 226 -4.04 -13.63 -1.36
CA ARG A 226 -5.26 -13.30 -2.11
C ARG A 226 -5.77 -14.50 -2.90
N ASN A 227 -4.90 -15.14 -3.69
CA ASN A 227 -5.30 -16.28 -4.50
C ASN A 227 -5.85 -17.43 -3.64
N VAL A 228 -5.22 -17.72 -2.50
CA VAL A 228 -5.72 -18.73 -1.53
C VAL A 228 -7.09 -18.34 -0.98
N LEU A 229 -7.31 -17.05 -0.66
CA LEU A 229 -8.59 -16.56 -0.14
C LEU A 229 -9.73 -16.53 -1.17
N GLU A 230 -9.40 -16.54 -2.46
CA GLU A 230 -10.37 -16.53 -3.57
C GLU A 230 -10.66 -17.93 -4.11
N HIS A 231 -9.66 -18.82 -4.11
CA HIS A 231 -9.74 -20.07 -4.86
C HIS A 231 -9.60 -21.34 -4.01
N ASP A 232 -9.05 -21.27 -2.80
CA ASP A 232 -8.95 -22.45 -1.94
C ASP A 232 -10.16 -22.53 -1.00
N PHE A 233 -10.81 -23.70 -1.00
CA PHE A 233 -11.82 -24.01 0.01
C PHE A 233 -11.12 -24.11 1.36
N ALA A 234 -11.49 -23.21 2.28
CA ALA A 234 -10.99 -23.28 3.65
C ALA A 234 -11.52 -24.57 4.31
N ASP A 235 -10.62 -25.34 4.92
CA ASP A 235 -10.98 -26.56 5.64
C ASP A 235 -11.71 -26.17 6.94
N PRO A 236 -12.95 -26.66 7.16
CA PRO A 236 -13.69 -26.40 8.40
C PRO A 236 -12.98 -26.87 9.67
N SER A 237 -12.03 -27.80 9.55
CA SER A 237 -11.27 -28.39 10.65
C SER A 237 -10.15 -27.48 11.16
N PHE A 238 -9.73 -26.49 10.36
CA PHE A 238 -8.66 -25.57 10.72
C PHE A 238 -9.19 -24.21 11.21
N LYS A 239 -8.30 -23.49 11.89
CA LYS A 239 -8.54 -22.12 12.35
C LYS A 239 -7.48 -21.20 11.75
N TYR A 240 -7.91 -20.00 11.38
CA TYR A 240 -7.15 -19.09 10.55
C TYR A 240 -6.98 -17.73 11.23
N ASN A 241 -5.91 -17.02 10.88
CA ASN A 241 -5.74 -15.60 11.21
C ASN A 241 -4.88 -14.94 10.14
N ILE A 242 -5.35 -13.82 9.59
CA ILE A 242 -4.64 -13.02 8.59
C ILE A 242 -4.46 -11.54 8.98
N SER A 243 -4.58 -11.22 10.27
CA SER A 243 -4.44 -9.85 10.80
C SER A 243 -3.13 -9.18 10.36
N PHE A 244 -1.99 -9.87 10.50
CA PHE A 244 -0.71 -9.35 9.99
C PHE A 244 -0.70 -9.10 8.48
N SER A 245 -1.41 -9.92 7.72
CA SER A 245 -1.49 -9.77 6.27
C SER A 245 -2.32 -8.55 5.89
N ILE A 246 -3.37 -8.23 6.65
CA ILE A 246 -4.16 -7.00 6.49
C ILE A 246 -3.30 -5.78 6.79
N ASP A 247 -2.55 -5.79 7.90
CA ASP A 247 -1.66 -4.68 8.25
C ASP A 247 -0.52 -4.51 7.23
N LEU A 248 0.06 -5.60 6.73
CA LEU A 248 1.07 -5.54 5.66
C LEU A 248 0.48 -4.99 4.36
N LEU A 249 -0.75 -5.38 4.01
CA LEU A 249 -1.45 -4.83 2.85
C LEU A 249 -1.67 -3.31 3.01
N PHE A 250 -2.07 -2.86 4.20
CA PHE A 250 -2.15 -1.43 4.51
C PHE A 250 -0.80 -0.73 4.34
N ILE A 251 0.30 -1.35 4.79
CA ILE A 251 1.65 -0.80 4.63
C ILE A 251 2.01 -0.63 3.14
N ILE A 252 1.73 -1.63 2.31
CA ILE A 252 1.98 -1.58 0.87
C ILE A 252 1.17 -0.45 0.21
N VAL A 253 -0.13 -0.37 0.49
CA VAL A 253 -1.01 0.66 -0.08
C VAL A 253 -0.58 2.06 0.40
N GLY A 254 -0.28 2.21 1.69
CA GLY A 254 0.17 3.47 2.26
C GLY A 254 1.49 3.95 1.68
N ARG A 255 2.44 3.04 1.44
CA ARG A 255 3.72 3.38 0.79
C ARG A 255 3.52 3.89 -0.64
N ILE A 256 2.60 3.30 -1.39
CA ILE A 256 2.23 3.75 -2.74
C ILE A 256 1.58 5.14 -2.67
N MET A 257 0.67 5.37 -1.73
CA MET A 257 0.05 6.70 -1.53
C MET A 257 1.10 7.77 -1.22
N ILE A 258 2.10 7.46 -0.38
CA ILE A 258 3.23 8.38 -0.12
C ILE A 258 4.02 8.66 -1.40
N ALA A 259 4.33 7.63 -2.20
CA ALA A 259 5.05 7.80 -3.46
C ALA A 259 4.28 8.71 -4.43
N LEU A 260 2.97 8.49 -4.57
CA LEU A 260 2.12 9.31 -5.41
C LEU A 260 2.04 10.76 -4.92
N ASN A 261 1.90 10.97 -3.61
CA ASN A 261 1.93 12.32 -3.03
C ASN A 261 3.22 13.07 -3.36
N LYS A 262 4.36 12.37 -3.39
CA LYS A 262 5.67 12.95 -3.68
C LYS A 262 5.91 13.23 -5.15
N TYR A 263 5.53 12.31 -6.03
CA TYR A 263 5.96 12.32 -7.44
C TYR A 263 4.90 12.81 -8.43
N LEU A 264 3.62 12.85 -8.04
CA LEU A 264 2.58 13.46 -8.86
C LEU A 264 2.57 14.98 -8.72
N LYS A 265 2.04 15.66 -9.74
CA LYS A 265 1.73 17.09 -9.67
C LYS A 265 0.76 17.36 -8.51
N PRO A 266 0.88 18.49 -7.81
CA PRO A 266 -0.15 18.93 -6.87
C PRO A 266 -1.52 19.04 -7.56
N GLU A 267 -2.61 18.87 -6.81
CA GLU A 267 -3.98 18.84 -7.34
C GLU A 267 -4.31 19.97 -8.32
N ARG A 268 -3.95 21.21 -7.97
CA ARG A 268 -4.17 22.36 -8.86
C ARG A 268 -3.50 22.16 -10.23
N GLN A 269 -2.24 21.72 -10.25
CA GLN A 269 -1.50 21.49 -11.48
C GLN A 269 -1.99 20.26 -12.24
N LEU A 270 -2.51 19.24 -11.55
CA LEU A 270 -3.17 18.09 -12.19
C LEU A 270 -4.40 18.55 -12.96
N ILE A 271 -5.28 19.35 -12.34
CA ILE A 271 -6.47 19.90 -13.00
C ILE A 271 -6.07 20.73 -14.22
N GLU A 272 -5.14 21.67 -14.06
CA GLU A 272 -4.64 22.50 -15.17
C GLU A 272 -4.05 21.64 -16.31
N THR A 273 -3.41 20.52 -15.99
CA THR A 273 -2.86 19.58 -17.00
C THR A 273 -3.99 18.86 -17.75
N LEU A 274 -5.00 18.37 -17.05
CA LEU A 274 -6.15 17.69 -17.64
C LEU A 274 -6.98 18.62 -18.53
N GLU A 275 -7.19 19.87 -18.11
CA GLU A 275 -7.89 20.90 -18.89
C GLU A 275 -7.15 21.21 -20.20
N LYS A 276 -5.84 21.47 -20.12
CA LYS A 276 -5.01 21.72 -21.32
C LYS A 276 -5.00 20.55 -22.29
N LEU A 277 -4.96 19.32 -21.78
CA LEU A 277 -4.99 18.12 -22.62
C LEU A 277 -6.36 17.94 -23.30
N LYS A 278 -7.44 18.27 -22.60
CA LYS A 278 -8.79 18.26 -23.14
C LYS A 278 -8.95 19.25 -24.31
N GLU A 279 -8.49 20.49 -24.14
CA GLU A 279 -8.53 21.53 -25.20
C GLU A 279 -7.74 21.12 -26.45
N LYS A 280 -6.57 20.49 -26.27
CA LYS A 280 -5.77 19.95 -27.38
C LYS A 280 -6.45 18.79 -28.11
N GLY A 281 -7.20 17.96 -27.40
CA GLY A 281 -7.96 16.86 -27.99
C GLY A 281 -9.17 17.31 -28.81
N GLU A 282 -9.75 18.47 -28.48
CA GLU A 282 -10.88 19.08 -29.19
C GLU A 282 -10.43 19.78 -30.48
N THR A 283 -9.27 20.46 -30.47
CA THR A 283 -8.71 21.16 -31.65
C THR A 283 -8.19 20.25 -32.77
N VAL A 284 -7.95 18.96 -32.50
CA VAL A 284 -7.50 17.98 -33.53
C VAL A 284 -8.69 17.31 -34.23
N LYS A 285 -9.94 17.57 -33.79
CA LYS A 285 -11.16 16.97 -34.35
C LYS A 285 -11.95 17.90 -35.29
N GLU A 286 -11.48 19.13 -35.51
CA GLU A 286 -11.99 20.08 -36.52
C GLU A 286 -11.12 20.03 -37.79
#